data_AF-A0A5M6D2A0-F1
#
_entry.id   AF-A0A5M6D2A0-F1
#
_cell.length_a   1.000
_cell.length_b   1.000
_cell.length_c   1.000
_cell.angle_alpha   90.00
_cell.angle_beta   90.00
_cell.angle_gamma   90.00
#
_symmetry.space_group_name_H-M   'P 1'
#
loop_
_entity.id
_entity.type
_entity.pdbx_description
1 polymer ?
#
loop_
_entity_poly.entity_id
_entity_poly.type
_entity_poly.pdbx_seq_one_letter_code
_entity_poly.pdbx_strand_id
1 'polypeptide(L)' 'MFQLGWVDFNTYCPIILKSNDQCFVFEVATNADFDNAKQSEKFTCYPVKQTGEVDLSSVRVFIKEEIQSVPVPV' A
#
# COMPACT_ATOMS: atom_id res chain seq x y z
N MET A 1 -5.57 15.98 4.30
CA MET A 1 -4.80 15.07 5.18
C MET A 1 -5.53 13.75 5.17
N PHE A 2 -4.94 12.68 4.62
CA PHE A 2 -5.56 11.35 4.59
C PHE A 2 -5.58 10.78 6.01
N GLN A 3 -6.74 10.33 6.50
CA GLN A 3 -6.82 9.61 7.76
C GLN A 3 -6.72 8.11 7.48
N LEU A 4 -5.55 7.54 7.76
CA LEU A 4 -5.32 6.08 7.74
C LEU A 4 -5.97 5.36 8.94
N GLY A 5 -6.82 6.02 9.71
CA GLY A 5 -7.33 5.56 11.01
C GLY A 5 -8.21 4.29 10.97
N TRP A 6 -8.51 3.77 9.79
CA TRP A 6 -9.33 2.57 9.58
C TRP A 6 -8.60 1.46 8.81
N VAL A 7 -7.36 1.70 8.37
CA VAL A 7 -6.56 0.66 7.74
C VAL A 7 -6.07 -0.30 8.82
N ASP A 8 -6.40 -1.59 8.71
CA ASP A 8 -5.83 -2.61 9.58
C ASP A 8 -4.37 -2.86 9.18
N PHE A 9 -3.46 -2.23 9.90
CA PHE A 9 -2.02 -2.33 9.67
C PHE A 9 -1.43 -3.72 9.94
N ASN A 10 -2.19 -4.64 10.56
CA ASN A 10 -1.78 -6.04 10.69
C ASN A 10 -1.95 -6.81 9.38
N THR A 11 -2.95 -6.41 8.59
CA THR A 11 -3.29 -7.07 7.33
C THR A 11 -2.68 -6.33 6.14
N TYR A 12 -2.61 -5.00 6.22
CA TYR A 12 -2.26 -4.13 5.11
C TYR A 12 -1.07 -3.24 5.42
N CYS A 13 -0.13 -3.15 4.48
CA CYS A 13 0.94 -2.16 4.51
C CYS A 13 0.53 -0.94 3.65
N PRO A 14 0.44 0.27 4.23
CA PRO A 14 0.18 1.48 3.47
C PRO A 14 1.40 1.87 2.63
N ILE A 15 1.13 2.28 1.40
CA ILE A 15 2.11 2.79 0.45
C ILE A 15 1.65 4.09 -0.18
N ILE A 16 2.61 4.84 -0.69
CA ILE A 16 2.40 6.03 -1.50
C ILE A 16 3.05 5.81 -2.87
N LEU A 17 2.35 6.22 -3.93
CA LEU A 17 2.92 6.32 -5.26
C LEU A 17 3.86 7.53 -5.33
N LYS A 18 5.12 7.30 -5.74
CA LYS A 18 6.13 8.37 -5.86
C LYS A 18 5.80 9.41 -6.93
N SER A 19 4.94 9.06 -7.90
CA SER A 19 4.63 9.93 -9.05
C SER A 19 3.58 11.01 -8.73
N ASN A 20 2.68 10.77 -7.78
CA ASN A 20 1.51 11.61 -7.56
C ASN A 20 1.00 11.64 -6.11
N ASP A 21 1.77 11.11 -5.17
CA ASP A 21 1.46 11.05 -3.73
C ASP A 21 0.11 10.37 -3.37
N GLN A 22 -0.42 9.54 -4.27
CA GLN A 22 -1.64 8.78 -3.98
C GLN A 22 -1.36 7.62 -3.01
N CYS A 23 -2.28 7.42 -2.07
CA CYS A 23 -2.17 6.36 -1.07
C CYS A 23 -2.90 5.09 -1.50
N PHE A 24 -2.21 3.97 -1.36
CA PHE A 24 -2.72 2.63 -1.57
C PHE A 24 -2.30 1.74 -0.40
N VAL A 25 -2.77 0.51 -0.38
CA VAL A 25 -2.30 -0.53 0.52
C VAL A 25 -2.04 -1.81 -0.24
N PHE A 26 -1.14 -2.66 0.24
CA PHE A 26 -1.05 -4.06 -0.19
C PHE A 26 -1.15 -4.99 1.01
N GLU A 27 -1.61 -6.22 0.78
CA GLU A 27 -1.72 -7.23 1.84
C GLU A 27 -0.34 -7.79 2.23
N VAL A 28 -0.02 -7.76 3.52
CA VAL A 28 1.26 -8.25 4.04
C VAL A 28 1.37 -9.77 3.90
N ALA A 29 0.27 -10.50 4.08
CA ALA A 29 0.29 -11.97 4.04
C ALA A 29 0.58 -12.55 2.65
N THR A 30 0.22 -11.82 1.58
CA THR A 30 0.32 -12.30 0.20
C THR A 30 1.52 -11.72 -0.56
N ASN A 31 2.15 -10.67 -0.03
CA ASN A 31 3.32 -10.05 -0.65
C ASN A 31 4.58 -10.40 0.15
N ALA A 32 5.66 -10.73 -0.56
CA ALA A 32 6.96 -10.95 0.03
C ALA A 32 7.38 -9.72 0.85
N ASP A 33 8.27 -9.94 1.82
CA ASP A 33 8.89 -8.89 2.63
C ASP A 33 9.29 -7.70 1.75
N PHE A 34 8.51 -6.62 1.85
CA PHE A 34 8.58 -5.48 0.94
C PHE A 34 9.96 -4.85 0.97
N ASP A 35 10.64 -4.87 2.12
CA ASP A 35 11.98 -4.33 2.27
C ASP A 35 13.02 -5.17 1.51
N ASN A 36 12.84 -6.50 1.51
CA ASN A 36 13.71 -7.46 0.84
C ASN A 36 13.37 -7.73 -0.64
N ALA A 37 12.20 -7.30 -1.12
CA ALA A 37 11.77 -7.51 -2.50
C ALA A 37 12.66 -6.78 -3.55
N LYS A 38 12.71 -7.31 -4.78
CA LYS A 38 13.44 -6.67 -5.88
C LYS A 38 12.72 -5.40 -6.35
N GLN A 39 13.45 -4.43 -6.89
CA GLN A 39 12.87 -3.18 -7.42
C GLN A 39 11.85 -3.43 -8.55
N SER A 40 12.06 -4.50 -9.33
CA SER A 40 11.17 -4.93 -10.41
C SER A 40 10.01 -5.82 -9.97
N GLU A 41 9.91 -6.13 -8.67
CA GLU A 41 8.85 -6.98 -8.13
C GLU A 41 7.52 -6.23 -8.11
N LYS A 42 6.44 -6.93 -8.44
CA LYS A 42 5.11 -6.36 -8.59
C LYS A 42 4.28 -6.64 -7.34
N PHE A 43 3.60 -5.60 -6.87
CA PHE A 43 2.73 -5.64 -5.70
C PHE A 43 1.29 -5.39 -6.14
N THR A 44 0.39 -6.21 -5.62
CA THR A 44 -1.05 -6.01 -5.80
C THR A 44 -1.52 -5.02 -4.73
N CYS A 45 -1.99 -3.86 -5.19
CA CYS A 45 -2.34 -2.73 -4.34
C CYS A 45 -3.82 -2.35 -4.51
N TYR A 46 -4.40 -1.87 -3.43
CA TYR A 46 -5.79 -1.45 -3.34
C TYR A 46 -5.84 0.02 -2.92
N PRO A 47 -6.66 0.86 -3.57
CA PRO A 47 -6.78 2.25 -3.20
C PRO A 47 -7.47 2.38 -1.84
N VAL A 48 -7.03 3.38 -1.08
CA VAL A 48 -7.67 3.75 0.19
C VAL A 48 -8.65 4.89 -0.09
N LYS A 49 -9.92 4.68 0.27
CA LYS A 49 -10.96 5.71 0.16
C LYS A 49 -10.68 6.85 1.13
N GLN A 50 -11.29 8.02 0.91
CA GLN A 50 -11.17 9.15 1.83
C GLN A 50 -11.66 8.82 3.26
N THR A 51 -12.54 7.83 3.40
CA THR A 51 -13.03 7.31 4.67
C THR A 51 -12.00 6.44 5.41
N GLY A 52 -10.87 6.11 4.79
CA GLY A 52 -9.86 5.18 5.34
C GLY A 52 -10.14 3.70 5.01
N GLU A 53 -11.27 3.40 4.36
CA GLU A 53 -11.61 2.05 3.93
C GLU A 53 -10.81 1.62 2.71
N VAL A 54 -10.38 0.36 2.69
CA VAL A 54 -9.69 -0.24 1.54
C VAL A 54 -10.72 -0.68 0.50
N ASP A 55 -10.54 -0.25 -0.75
CA ASP A 55 -11.38 -0.68 -1.85
C ASP A 55 -10.83 -1.95 -2.52
N LEU A 56 -11.22 -3.10 -1.99
CA LEU A 56 -10.82 -4.41 -2.54
C LEU A 56 -11.41 -4.71 -3.92
N SER A 57 -12.41 -3.94 -4.37
CA SER A 57 -13.00 -4.11 -5.71
C SER A 57 -12.13 -3.49 -6.81
N SER A 58 -11.24 -2.58 -6.44
CA SER A 58 -10.38 -1.84 -7.37
C SER A 58 -8.93 -2.28 -7.20
N VAL A 59 -8.47 -3.15 -8.10
CA VAL A 59 -7.09 -3.65 -8.06
C VAL A 59 -6.18 -2.78 -8.93
N ARG A 60 -5.00 -2.47 -8.40
CA ARG A 60 -3.87 -1.87 -9.12
C ARG A 60 -2.62 -2.71 -8.89
N VAL A 61 -1.72 -2.69 -9.86
CA VAL A 61 -0.43 -3.39 -9.74
C VAL A 61 0.66 -2.37 -10.01
N PHE A 62 1.60 -2.26 -9.07
CA PHE A 62 2.74 -1.37 -9.15
C PHE A 62 4.03 -2.14 -8.92
N ILE A 63 5.14 -1.69 -9.50
CA ILE A 63 6.46 -2.24 -9.14
C ILE A 63 7.00 -1.53 -7.89
N LYS A 64 7.85 -2.22 -7.10
CA LYS A 64 8.48 -1.65 -5.89
C LYS A 64 9.13 -0.29 -6.14
N GLU A 65 9.76 -0.11 -7.30
CA GLU A 65 10.42 1.15 -7.66
C GLU A 65 9.45 2.35 -7.69
N GLU A 66 8.17 2.14 -8.04
CA GLU A 66 7.14 3.18 -8.14
C GLU A 66 6.53 3.57 -6.80
N ILE A 67 6.72 2.74 -5.77
CA ILE A 67 5.99 2.83 -4.51
C ILE A 67 6.93 2.99 -3.33
N GLN A 68 6.43 3.61 -2.27
CA GLN A 68 7.15 3.81 -1.02
C GLN A 68 6.24 3.40 0.14
N SER A 69 6.73 2.55 1.03
CA SER A 69 6.03 2.20 2.27
C SER A 69 5.90 3.43 3.16
N VAL A 70 4.73 3.60 3.76
CA VAL A 70 4.51 4.61 4.78
C VAL A 70 4.86 4.00 6.14
N PRO A 71 5.79 4.59 6.91
CA PRO A 71 6.08 4.11 8.24
C PRO A 71 4.81 4.24 9.09
N VAL A 72 4.28 3.12 9.54
CA VAL A 72 3.16 3.09 10.48
C VAL A 72 3.74 3.34 11.88
N PRO A 73 3.24 4.34 12.63
CA PRO A 73 3.66 4.53 14.00
C PRO A 73 3.25 3.30 14.82
N VAL A 74 4.26 2.65 15.43
CA VAL A 74 4.10 1.58 16.43
C VAL A 74 3.58 2.11 17.76
#